data_AF-A0A2N6AW30-F1
#
_entry.id   AF-A0A2N6AW30-F1
#
_cell.length_a   1.000
_cell.length_b   1.000
_cell.length_c   1.000
_cell.angle_alpha   90.00
_cell.angle_beta   90.00
_cell.angle_gamma   90.00
#
_symmetry.space_group_name_H-M   'P 1'
#
loop_
_entity.id
_entity.type
_entity.pdbx_description
1 polymer ?
#
loop_
_entity_poly.entity_id
_entity_poly.type
_entity_poly.pdbx_seq_one_letter_code
_entity_poly.pdbx_strand_id
1 'polypeptide(L)' 'PFVAPALSSGALSILATLRGEWHHSTHFIGGVFMGSKNRRSLMGIEPERAALPPSLKKKLYETYDMLEDLYE' A
#
# COMPACT_ATOMS: atom_id res chain seq x y z
N PRO A 1 5.06 24.81 16.22
CA PRO A 1 5.43 23.82 15.18
C PRO A 1 5.54 22.42 15.80
N PHE A 2 4.45 21.66 15.75
CA PHE A 2 4.38 20.33 16.36
C PHE A 2 5.26 19.36 15.55
N VAL A 3 6.41 19.00 16.13
CA VAL A 3 7.33 18.00 15.58
C VAL A 3 6.73 16.62 15.82
N ALA A 4 5.96 16.13 14.86
CA ALA A 4 5.66 14.69 14.75
C ALA A 4 5.68 14.31 13.26
N PRO A 5 6.87 14.17 12.64
CA PRO A 5 6.99 13.98 11.19
C PRO A 5 6.48 12.61 10.70
N ALA A 6 6.33 11.62 11.59
CA ALA A 6 5.98 10.24 11.21
C ALA A 6 4.97 9.55 12.14
N LEU A 7 4.93 9.91 13.44
CA LEU A 7 4.02 9.25 14.39
C LEU A 7 2.55 9.58 14.12
N SER A 8 2.25 10.85 13.82
CA SER A 8 0.88 11.30 13.54
C SER A 8 0.37 10.77 12.20
N SER A 9 1.21 10.78 11.15
CA SER A 9 0.86 10.21 9.85
C SER A 9 0.67 8.70 9.92
N GLY A 10 1.52 7.98 10.65
CA GLY A 10 1.35 6.55 10.93
C GLY A 10 0.06 6.25 11.71
N ALA A 11 -0.23 7.02 12.77
CA ALA A 11 -1.46 6.87 13.55
C ALA A 11 -2.72 7.11 12.69
N LEU A 12 -2.69 8.10 11.79
CA LEU A 12 -3.79 8.34 10.84
C LEU A 12 -4.00 7.15 9.90
N SER A 13 -2.93 6.55 9.35
CA SER A 13 -3.03 5.35 8.52
C SER A 13 -3.61 4.16 9.28
N ILE A 14 -3.27 3.99 10.56
CA ILE A 14 -3.84 2.94 11.41
C ILE A 14 -5.34 3.19 11.62
N LEU A 15 -5.74 4.42 11.97
CA LEU A 15 -7.15 4.77 12.14
C LEU A 15 -7.95 4.57 10.84
N ALA A 16 -7.40 4.98 9.69
CA ALA A 16 -8.01 4.77 8.39
C ALA A 16 -8.16 3.27 8.08
N THR A 17 -7.15 2.45 8.38
CA THR A 17 -7.22 0.99 8.29
C THR A 17 -8.37 0.44 9.13
N LEU A 18 -8.48 0.88 10.39
CA LEU A 18 -9.52 0.46 11.33
C LEU A 18 -10.92 0.92 10.93
N ARG A 19 -11.05 1.97 10.14
CA ARG A 19 -12.34 2.47 9.62
C ARG A 19 -12.71 1.90 8.25
N GLY A 20 -11.82 1.17 7.59
CA GLY A 20 -12.03 0.75 6.19
C GLY A 20 -11.95 1.91 5.20
N GLU A 21 -11.25 2.99 5.57
CA GLU A 21 -11.02 4.15 4.72
C GLU A 21 -9.83 3.89 3.78
N TRP A 22 -9.82 4.60 2.64
CA TRP A 22 -8.69 4.58 1.72
C TRP A 22 -7.46 5.23 2.36
N HIS A 23 -6.34 4.51 2.36
CA HIS A 23 -5.08 4.98 2.90
C HIS A 23 -3.90 4.33 2.15
N HIS A 24 -2.70 4.86 2.35
CA HIS A 24 -1.48 4.24 1.84
C HIS A 24 -0.89 3.34 2.93
N SER A 25 -0.76 2.06 2.62
CA SER A 25 -0.10 1.07 3.48
C SER A 25 0.46 -0.07 2.64
N THR A 26 1.28 -0.90 3.26
CA THR A 26 1.75 -2.16 2.69
C THR A 26 0.70 -3.24 2.94
N HIS A 27 0.33 -3.98 1.89
CA HIS A 27 -0.54 -5.14 2.01
C HIS A 27 -0.03 -6.29 1.16
N PHE A 28 -0.54 -7.49 1.43
CA PHE A 28 -0.18 -8.66 0.65
C PHE A 28 -0.85 -8.60 -0.72
N ILE A 29 -0.05 -8.74 -1.79
CA ILE A 29 -0.51 -8.78 -3.18
C ILE A 29 0.36 -9.76 -3.97
N GLY A 30 -0.27 -10.79 -4.53
CA GLY A 30 0.38 -11.69 -5.49
C GLY A 30 1.51 -12.57 -4.95
N GLY A 31 1.84 -12.55 -3.65
CA GLY A 31 3.01 -13.27 -3.10
C GLY A 31 3.93 -12.38 -2.28
N VAL A 32 3.81 -11.05 -2.43
CA VAL A 32 4.69 -10.07 -1.78
C VAL A 32 3.88 -9.08 -0.93
N PHE A 33 4.51 -8.52 0.11
CA PHE A 33 4.05 -7.31 0.79
C PHE A 33 4.49 -6.06 0.03
N MET A 34 3.56 -5.40 -0.66
CA MET A 34 3.84 -4.22 -1.47
C MET A 34 2.99 -3.01 -1.04
N GLY A 35 3.60 -1.82 -1.09
CA GLY A 35 2.94 -0.57 -0.77
C GLY A 35 1.99 -0.13 -1.88
N SER A 36 0.71 0.09 -1.56
CA SER A 36 -0.25 0.67 -2.50
C SER A 36 -1.37 1.40 -1.76
N LYS A 37 -2.16 2.19 -2.49
CA LYS A 37 -3.39 2.75 -1.93
C LYS A 37 -4.44 1.66 -1.83
N ASN A 38 -4.94 1.42 -0.64
CA ASN A 38 -5.89 0.34 -0.38
C ASN A 38 -6.90 0.73 0.71
N ARG A 39 -7.94 -0.08 0.85
CA ARG A 39 -8.86 -0.04 1.99
C ARG A 39 -9.21 -1.45 2.45
N ARG A 40 -9.60 -1.57 3.71
CA ARG A 40 -10.17 -2.82 4.23
C ARG A 40 -11.68 -2.86 3.99
N SER A 41 -12.15 -3.93 3.37
CA SER A 41 -13.57 -4.25 3.19
C SER A 41 -13.94 -5.53 3.95
N LEU A 42 -15.24 -5.87 3.98
CA LEU A 42 -15.70 -7.16 4.52
C LEU A 42 -15.14 -8.38 3.75
N MET A 43 -14.72 -8.18 2.49
CA MET A 43 -14.17 -9.23 1.63
C MET A 43 -12.63 -9.27 1.64
N GLY A 44 -12.00 -8.50 2.53
CA GLY A 44 -10.54 -8.36 2.61
C GLY A 44 -10.03 -7.02 2.11
N ILE A 45 -8.76 -6.96 1.73
CA ILE A 45 -8.11 -5.74 1.24
C ILE A 45 -8.50 -5.46 -0.21
N GLU A 46 -8.97 -4.25 -0.46
CA GLU A 46 -9.27 -3.75 -1.79
C GLU A 46 -8.16 -2.77 -2.22
N PRO A 47 -7.32 -3.15 -3.19
CA PRO A 47 -6.33 -2.23 -3.77
C PRO A 47 -7.00 -1.24 -4.74
N GLU A 48 -6.40 -0.06 -4.88
CA GLU A 48 -6.84 0.94 -5.86
C GLU A 48 -6.77 0.40 -7.29
N ARG A 49 -7.82 0.67 -8.06
CA ARG A 49 -7.90 0.33 -9.49
C ARG A 49 -7.84 1.61 -10.30
N ALA A 50 -6.62 2.05 -10.60
CA ALA A 50 -6.38 3.22 -11.45
C ALA A 50 -5.81 2.80 -12.82
N ALA A 51 -6.13 3.58 -13.86
CA ALA A 51 -5.44 3.46 -15.14
C ALA A 51 -3.99 3.96 -14.96
N LEU A 52 -3.02 3.07 -15.12
CA LEU A 52 -1.61 3.38 -14.94
C LEU A 52 -0.93 3.63 -16.29
N PRO A 53 -0.15 4.72 -16.44
CA PRO A 53 0.72 4.88 -17.59
C PRO A 53 1.69 3.69 -17.75
N PRO A 54 2.03 3.25 -18.98
CA PRO A 54 2.89 2.09 -19.19
C PRO A 54 4.25 2.17 -18.46
N SER A 55 4.84 3.36 -18.40
CA SER A 55 6.11 3.61 -17.70
C SER A 55 6.01 3.41 -16.19
N LEU A 56 4.89 3.80 -15.57
CA LEU A 56 4.65 3.57 -14.15
C LEU A 56 4.38 2.09 -13.88
N LYS A 57 3.61 1.43 -14.76
CA LYS A 57 3.34 0.00 -14.65
C LYS A 57 4.63 -0.83 -14.67
N LYS A 58 5.58 -0.49 -15.56
CA LYS A 58 6.91 -1.14 -15.63
C LYS A 58 7.66 -1.05 -14.30
N LYS A 59 7.73 0.13 -13.69
CA LYS A 59 8.42 0.34 -12.40
C LYS A 59 7.78 -0.45 -11.25
N LEU A 60 6.45 -0.57 -11.26
CA LEU A 60 5.75 -1.38 -10.26
C LEU A 60 6.07 -2.86 -10.39
N TYR A 61 6.17 -3.39 -11.62
CA TYR A 61 6.62 -4.78 -11.84
C TYR A 61 8.08 -4.98 -11.43
N GLU A 62 8.99 -4.08 -11.78
CA GLU A 62 10.38 -4.15 -11.33
C GLU A 62 10.50 -4.15 -9.80
N THR A 63 9.62 -3.41 -9.11
CA THR A 63 9.55 -3.42 -7.64
C THR A 63 8.96 -4.73 -7.11
N TYR A 64 7.95 -5.29 -7.78
CA TYR A 64 7.38 -6.59 -7.43
C TYR A 64 8.43 -7.69 -7.53
N ASP A 65 9.15 -7.78 -8.66
CA ASP A 65 10.17 -8.80 -8.92
C ASP A 65 11.27 -8.73 -7.84
N MET A 66 11.73 -7.52 -7.51
CA MET A 66 12.70 -7.30 -6.43
C MET A 66 12.18 -7.75 -5.05
N LEU A 67 10.90 -7.54 -4.75
CA LEU A 67 10.30 -7.97 -3.49
C LEU A 67 10.10 -9.49 -3.45
N GLU A 68 9.79 -10.12 -4.58
CA GLU A 68 9.67 -11.57 -4.71
C GLU A 68 11.02 -12.23 -4.43
N ASP A 69 12.09 -11.76 -5.09
CA ASP A 69 13.47 -12.21 -4.85
C ASP A 69 13.92 -12.00 -3.39
N LEU A 70 13.44 -10.94 -2.73
CA LEU A 70 13.78 -10.64 -1.33
C LEU A 70 13.11 -11.58 -0.32
N TYR A 71 11.96 -12.17 -0.69
CA TYR A 71 11.19 -13.03 0.21
C TYR A 71 11.47 -14.52 0.05
N GLU A 72 12.22 -14.91 -0.99
CA GLU A 72 12.84 -16.24 -1.13
C GLU A 72 14.07 -16.41 -0.21
#